data_AF-X1SNG0-F1
#
_entry.id   AF-X1SNG0-F1
#
_cell.length_a   1.000
_cell.length_b   1.000
_cell.length_c   1.000
_cell.angle_alpha   90.00
_cell.angle_beta   90.00
_cell.angle_gamma   90.00
#
_symmetry.space_group_name_H-M   'P 1'
#
loop_
_entity.id
_entity.type
_entity.pdbx_description
1 polymer ?
#
loop_
_entity_poly.entity_id
_entity_poly.type
_entity_poly.pdbx_seq_one_letter_code
_entity_poly.pdbx_strand_id
1 'polypeptide(L)' 'MKAIQTGLGAAFSRAVVMLYPKEKRLFEDPYAEKVLSPFYKFFLFLLRNPKRFNTLMKWREKATPGVMGWLFCR' A
#
# COMPACT_ATOMS: atom_id res chain seq x y z
N MET A 1 20.53 -1.68 -9.89
CA MET A 1 19.55 -2.45 -9.07
C MET A 1 18.76 -1.62 -8.04
N LYS A 2 19.23 -0.46 -7.55
CA LYS A 2 18.43 0.39 -6.62
C LYS A 2 17.12 0.93 -7.22
N ALA A 3 17.15 1.38 -8.48
CA ALA A 3 15.98 1.97 -9.15
C ALA A 3 14.78 1.01 -9.28
N ILE A 4 15.04 -0.29 -9.49
CA ILE A 4 14.00 -1.32 -9.61
C ILE A 4 13.34 -1.56 -8.23
N GLN A 5 14.12 -1.54 -7.15
CA GLN A 5 13.60 -1.69 -5.79
C GLN A 5 12.75 -0.49 -5.36
N THR A 6 13.14 0.74 -5.73
CA THR A 6 12.30 1.94 -5.50
C THR A 6 10.99 1.89 -6.29
N GLY A 7 11.02 1.41 -7.55
CA GLY A 7 9.81 1.23 -8.36
C GLY A 7 8.84 0.21 -7.78
N LEU A 8 9.34 -0.91 -7.26
CA LEU A 8 8.52 -1.94 -6.60
C LEU A 8 7.89 -1.45 -5.30
N GLY A 9 8.64 -0.71 -4.48
CA GLY A 9 8.11 -0.13 -3.24
C GLY A 9 6.98 0.88 -3.49
N ALA A 10 7.14 1.72 -4.53
CA ALA A 10 6.10 2.66 -4.95
C ALA A 10 4.87 1.94 -5.53
N ALA A 11 5.06 0.93 -6.40
CA ALA A 11 3.94 0.14 -6.92
C ALA A 11 3.19 -0.59 -5.79
N PHE A 12 3.91 -1.08 -4.78
CA PHE A 12 3.30 -1.75 -3.64
C PHE A 12 2.49 -0.79 -2.77
N SER A 13 3.01 0.40 -2.45
CA SER A 13 2.25 1.40 -1.68
C SER A 13 0.99 1.84 -2.43
N ARG A 14 1.07 1.97 -3.76
CA ARG A 14 -0.09 2.29 -4.60
C ARG A 14 -1.13 1.18 -4.63
N ALA A 15 -0.71 -0.07 -4.74
CA ALA A 15 -1.60 -1.22 -4.67
C ALA A 15 -2.22 -1.38 -3.26
N VAL A 16 -1.51 -0.97 -2.21
CA VAL A 16 -2.05 -0.93 -0.85
C VAL A 16 -3.13 0.15 -0.71
N VAL A 17 -2.97 1.33 -1.33
CA VAL A 17 -4.02 2.38 -1.37
C VAL A 17 -5.31 1.85 -2.01
N MET A 18 -5.21 0.95 -2.99
CA MET A 18 -6.38 0.32 -3.61
C MET A 18 -7.22 -0.56 -2.68
N LEU A 19 -6.68 -0.98 -1.54
CA LEU A 19 -7.45 -1.74 -0.54
C LEU A 19 -8.43 -0.85 0.24
N TYR A 20 -8.23 0.47 0.25
CA TYR A 20 -9.17 1.40 0.87
C TYR A 20 -10.44 1.59 0.02
N PRO A 21 -11.57 2.01 0.63
CA PRO A 21 -12.73 2.47 -0.12
C PRO A 21 -12.37 3.65 -1.02
N LYS A 22 -12.99 3.72 -2.21
CA LYS A 22 -12.65 4.69 -3.27
C LYS A 22 -12.60 6.13 -2.79
N GLU A 23 -13.54 6.52 -1.94
CA GLU A 23 -13.67 7.87 -1.36
C GLU A 23 -12.44 8.33 -0.58
N LYS A 24 -11.62 7.40 -0.07
CA LYS A 24 -10.43 7.69 0.74
C LYS A 24 -9.12 7.53 -0.03
N ARG A 25 -9.17 7.23 -1.33
CA ARG A 25 -7.98 7.04 -2.16
C ARG A 25 -7.50 8.39 -2.70
N LEU A 26 -6.22 8.71 -2.52
CA LEU A 26 -5.61 9.89 -3.16
C LEU A 26 -5.39 9.72 -4.65
N PHE A 27 -5.21 8.49 -5.11
CA PHE A 27 -4.93 8.19 -6.51
C PHE A 27 -5.49 6.82 -6.87
N GLU A 28 -5.82 6.64 -8.15
CA GLU A 28 -6.20 5.37 -8.72
C GLU A 28 -5.15 4.89 -9.74
N ASP A 29 -4.36 3.89 -9.36
CA ASP A 29 -3.42 3.18 -10.23
C ASP A 29 -3.84 1.70 -10.44
N PRO A 30 -4.60 1.39 -11.51
CA PRO A 30 -5.03 0.02 -11.82
C PRO A 30 -3.88 -0.88 -12.34
N TYR A 31 -2.71 -0.31 -12.60
CA TYR A 31 -1.54 -1.04 -13.09
C TYR A 31 -0.58 -1.42 -11.97
N ALA A 32 -0.66 -0.75 -10.82
CA ALA A 32 0.18 -1.01 -9.65
C ALA A 32 0.20 -2.49 -9.25
N GLU A 33 -0.96 -3.16 -9.21
CA GLU A 33 -1.03 -4.59 -8.87
C GLU A 33 -0.39 -5.48 -9.95
N LYS A 34 -0.48 -5.10 -11.22
CA LYS A 34 0.03 -5.90 -12.35
C LYS A 34 1.55 -5.95 -12.38
N VAL A 35 2.21 -4.85 -12.00
CA VAL A 35 3.68 -4.71 -12.00
C VAL A 35 4.34 -5.43 -10.81
N LEU A 36 3.57 -5.78 -9.78
CA LEU A 36 4.09 -6.47 -8.61
C LEU A 36 4.46 -7.91 -8.90
N SER A 37 5.60 -8.34 -8.34
CA SER A 37 6.01 -9.74 -8.38
C SER A 37 5.06 -10.62 -7.54
N PRO A 38 5.00 -11.93 -7.81
CA PRO A 38 4.10 -12.86 -7.11
C PRO A 38 4.23 -12.80 -5.58
N PHE A 39 5.45 -12.57 -5.07
CA PHE A 39 5.72 -12.42 -3.65
C PHE A 39 4.94 -11.23 -3.04
N TYR A 40 5.00 -10.05 -3.66
CA TYR A 40 4.26 -8.87 -3.18
C TYR A 40 2.75 -9.02 -3.34
N LYS A 41 2.29 -9.71 -4.39
CA LYS A 41 0.85 -10.04 -4.56
C LYS A 41 0.34 -10.92 -3.43
N PHE A 42 1.14 -11.87 -2.95
CA PHE A 42 0.79 -12.68 -1.78
C PHE A 42 0.62 -11.83 -0.52
N PHE A 43 1.51 -10.86 -0.27
CA PHE A 43 1.34 -9.92 0.85
C PHE A 43 0.09 -9.04 0.71
N LEU A 44 -0.20 -8.53 -0.49
CA LEU A 44 -1.43 -7.78 -0.75
C LEU A 44 -2.68 -8.62 -0.48
N PHE A 45 -2.67 -9.90 -0.88
CA PHE A 45 -3.76 -10.82 -0.60
C PHE A 45 -3.99 -10.99 0.91
N LEU A 46 -2.93 -11.13 1.71
CA LEU A 46 -3.03 -11.18 3.18
C LEU A 46 -3.58 -9.88 3.79
N LEU A 47 -3.23 -8.74 3.20
CA LEU A 47 -3.69 -7.41 3.60
C LEU A 47 -5.11 -7.10 3.12
N ARG A 48 -5.71 -7.89 2.22
CA ARG A 48 -7.06 -7.67 1.71
C ARG A 48 -8.14 -7.81 2.80
N ASN A 49 -7.84 -8.51 3.89
CA ASN A 49 -8.74 -8.61 5.03
C ASN A 49 -8.72 -7.29 5.83
N PRO A 50 -9.85 -6.56 5.94
CA PRO A 50 -9.89 -5.22 6.54
C PRO A 50 -9.45 -5.21 8.00
N LYS A 51 -9.65 -6.30 8.76
CA LYS A 51 -9.19 -6.39 10.15
C LYS A 51 -7.66 -6.39 10.24
N ARG A 52 -6.99 -7.22 9.42
CA ARG A 52 -5.52 -7.31 9.39
C ARG A 52 -4.91 -6.02 8.87
N PHE A 53 -5.53 -5.47 7.83
CA PHE A 53 -5.13 -4.21 7.23
C PHE A 53 -5.14 -3.08 8.26
N ASN A 54 -6.27 -2.86 8.93
CA ASN A 54 -6.41 -1.79 9.91
C ASN A 54 -5.44 -1.95 11.09
N THR A 55 -5.19 -3.18 11.54
CA THR A 55 -4.19 -3.43 12.61
C THR A 55 -2.78 -3.07 12.15
N LEU A 56 -2.40 -3.43 10.93
CA LEU A 56 -1.08 -3.12 10.38
C LEU A 56 -0.92 -1.61 10.14
N MET A 57 -1.96 -0.94 9.67
CA MET A 57 -1.99 0.52 9.51
C MET A 57 -1.83 1.23 10.85
N LYS A 58 -2.59 0.83 11.89
CA LYS A 58 -2.45 1.38 13.25
C LYS A 58 -1.05 1.16 13.83
N TRP A 59 -0.47 -0.02 13.61
CA TRP A 59 0.88 -0.30 14.08
C TRP A 59 1.91 0.58 13.36
N ARG A 60 1.75 0.77 12.05
CA ARG A 60 2.63 1.60 11.23
C ARG A 60 2.49 3.09 11.51
N GLU A 61 1.28 3.58 11.81
CA GLU A 61 1.06 4.94 12.30
C GLU A 61 1.74 5.17 13.66
N LYS A 62 1.72 4.17 14.55
CA LYS A 62 2.46 4.26 15.84
C LYS A 62 3.97 4.25 15.66
N ALA A 63 4.49 3.42 14.75
CA ALA A 63 5.94 3.28 14.53
C ALA A 63 6.52 4.46 13.74
N THR A 64 5.78 4.97 12.76
CA THR A 64 6.19 6.06 11.88
C THR A 64 5.01 7.02 11.67
N PRO A 65 4.74 7.89 12.66
CA PRO A 65 3.65 8.85 12.56
C PRO A 65 3.88 9.79 11.36
N GLY A 66 2.81 10.09 10.63
CA GLY A 66 2.85 11.01 9.49
C GLY A 66 3.36 10.45 8.17
N VAL A 67 4.11 9.32 8.13
CA VAL A 67 4.55 8.71 6.85
C VAL A 67 3.36 8.15 6.06
N MET A 68 2.47 7.46 6.77
CA MET A 68 1.21 7.01 6.19
C MET A 68 0.33 8.23 5.90
N GLY A 69 0.24 9.20 6.82
CA GLY A 69 -0.41 10.48 6.57
C GLY A 69 0.06 11.19 5.29
N TRP A 70 1.34 11.11 4.92
CA TRP A 70 1.85 11.73 3.69
C TRP A 70 1.50 10.93 2.42
N LEU A 71 1.29 9.62 2.54
CA LEU A 71 0.78 8.76 1.46
C LEU A 71 -0.75 8.79 1.35
N PHE A 72 -1.47 9.20 2.41
CA PHE A 72 -2.93 9.07 2.54
C PHE A 72 -3.70 10.38 2.86
N CYS A 73 -3.04 11.48 3.24
CA CYS A 73 -3.66 12.80 3.43
C CYS A 73 -3.43 13.69 2.20
N ARG A 74 -4.49 14.42 1.88
CA ARG A 74 -4.44 15.68 1.13
C ARG A 74 -4.04 16.81 2.07
#